data_AF-A0A377M0F4-F1
#
_entry.id   AF-A0A377M0F4-F1
#
_cell.length_a   1.000
_cell.length_b   1.000
_cell.length_c   1.000
_cell.angle_alpha   90.00
_cell.angle_beta   90.00
_cell.angle_gamma   90.00
#
_symmetry.space_group_name_H-M   'P 1'
#
loop_
_entity.id
_entity.type
_entity.pdbx_description
1 polymer ?
#
loop_
_entity_poly.entity_id
_entity_poly.type
_entity_poly.pdbx_seq_one_letter_code
_entity_poly.pdbx_strand_id
1 'polypeptide(L)'
;MGEQQPGNPVPHGWHTPPGRDSVRVRKMEYDSSAQAYTFTTEEEPRITIVWTPDRTDEKKPWNTGDQARPVLSNPVVVDPLPVNTGITATTSPAQEEKRFADYILILPFPDLPPIYIYLSKPPVEFLEVELYSDFKRRSRQGMYEADHMPSRAAVDAYLRANYPLLDDDEILALTDKVAAIVIPKDMHHKISETYGGRNTPTQIDLDSRNLRAAVDRNLDAIKPALKDHGATEIQIEAARVKMHKINSEAGLYK
;
A
#
# COMPACT_ATOMS: atom_id res chain seq x y z
N MET A 1 -29.31 25.24 -36.83
CA MET A 1 -29.30 24.47 -35.56
C MET A 1 -28.59 23.16 -35.85
N GLY A 2 -27.40 22.96 -35.29
CA GLY A 2 -26.69 21.69 -35.40
C GLY A 2 -27.02 20.82 -34.20
N GLU A 3 -27.57 19.63 -34.44
CA GLU A 3 -27.75 18.62 -33.42
C GLU A 3 -26.37 18.15 -32.93
N GLN A 4 -26.10 18.30 -31.63
CA GLN A 4 -24.97 17.65 -31.00
C GLN A 4 -25.32 16.17 -30.87
N GLN A 5 -24.49 15.29 -31.42
CA GLN A 5 -24.61 13.86 -31.17
C GLN A 5 -24.45 13.60 -29.67
N PRO A 6 -25.34 12.85 -29.01
CA PRO A 6 -25.13 12.45 -27.64
C PRO A 6 -23.87 11.58 -27.57
N GLY A 7 -22.90 12.02 -26.77
CA GLY A 7 -21.67 11.26 -26.53
C GLY A 7 -21.99 9.86 -26.01
N ASN A 8 -21.21 8.87 -26.44
CA ASN A 8 -21.38 7.49 -25.97
C ASN A 8 -21.37 7.45 -24.43
N PRO A 9 -22.34 6.76 -23.80
CA PRO A 9 -22.37 6.64 -22.34
C PRO A 9 -21.09 5.93 -21.86
N VAL A 10 -20.39 6.55 -20.90
CA VAL A 10 -19.25 5.94 -20.23
C VAL A 10 -19.76 5.22 -18.98
N PRO A 11 -19.55 3.91 -18.83
CA PRO A 11 -19.96 3.20 -17.62
C PRO A 11 -19.13 3.67 -16.42
N HIS A 12 -19.78 3.82 -15.26
CA HIS A 12 -19.14 4.19 -13.99
C HIS A 12 -19.45 3.15 -12.90
N GLY A 13 -18.44 2.74 -12.13
CA GLY A 13 -18.60 1.92 -10.94
C GLY A 13 -18.57 2.78 -9.67
N TRP A 14 -19.19 2.28 -8.59
CA TRP A 14 -19.19 2.95 -7.29
C TRP A 14 -18.93 1.94 -6.18
N HIS A 15 -18.10 2.30 -5.20
CA HIS A 15 -18.00 1.52 -3.97
C HIS A 15 -19.28 1.67 -3.15
N THR A 16 -19.64 0.63 -2.40
CA THR A 16 -20.82 0.66 -1.51
C THR A 16 -20.41 1.16 -0.10
N PRO A 17 -21.22 2.02 0.56
CA PRO A 17 -22.45 2.62 0.07
C PRO A 17 -22.18 3.67 -1.03
N PRO A 18 -23.08 3.81 -2.03
CA PRO A 18 -22.90 4.71 -3.16
C PRO A 18 -22.65 6.16 -2.73
N GLY A 19 -21.83 6.90 -3.50
CA GLY A 19 -21.58 8.32 -3.30
C GLY A 19 -20.37 8.68 -2.42
N ARG A 20 -19.57 7.69 -2.02
CA ARG A 20 -18.31 7.93 -1.28
C ARG A 20 -17.05 7.87 -2.13
N ASP A 21 -17.04 7.03 -3.17
CA ASP A 21 -15.90 6.84 -4.08
C ASP A 21 -16.33 6.12 -5.38
N SER A 22 -15.57 6.26 -6.46
CA SER A 22 -15.86 5.72 -7.79
C SER A 22 -14.80 4.72 -8.26
N VAL A 23 -15.22 3.64 -8.93
CA VAL A 23 -14.33 2.64 -9.53
C VAL A 23 -14.18 2.89 -11.03
N ARG A 24 -12.94 2.84 -11.53
CA ARG A 24 -12.66 3.00 -12.96
C ARG A 24 -13.18 1.79 -13.73
N VAL A 25 -13.97 2.04 -14.77
CA VAL A 25 -14.42 1.01 -15.69
C VAL A 25 -13.58 1.06 -16.96
N ARG A 26 -13.01 -0.05 -17.38
CA ARG A 26 -12.15 -0.15 -18.56
C ARG A 26 -12.55 -1.33 -19.41
N LYS A 27 -12.57 -1.16 -20.73
CA LYS A 27 -12.79 -2.24 -21.67
C LYS A 27 -11.45 -2.89 -22.00
N MET A 28 -11.39 -4.22 -22.02
CA MET A 28 -10.21 -4.92 -22.53
C MET A 28 -10.17 -4.87 -24.06
N GLU A 29 -8.99 -4.68 -24.62
CA GLU A 29 -8.76 -4.59 -26.06
C GLU A 29 -8.03 -5.82 -26.57
N TYR A 30 -8.31 -6.23 -27.81
CA TYR A 30 -7.61 -7.38 -28.40
C TYR A 30 -6.22 -6.95 -28.86
N ASP A 31 -5.18 -7.59 -28.33
CA ASP A 31 -3.80 -7.41 -28.76
C ASP A 31 -3.39 -8.56 -29.67
N SER A 32 -3.18 -8.26 -30.96
CA SER A 32 -2.79 -9.24 -31.96
C SER A 32 -1.39 -9.82 -31.73
N SER A 33 -0.51 -9.10 -31.03
CA SER A 33 0.84 -9.58 -30.73
C SER A 33 0.83 -10.62 -29.60
N ALA A 34 0.02 -10.37 -28.56
CA ALA A 34 -0.20 -11.30 -27.45
C ALA A 34 -1.24 -12.38 -27.75
N GLN A 35 -1.99 -12.26 -28.86
CA GLN A 35 -3.11 -13.14 -29.23
C GLN A 35 -4.16 -13.26 -28.11
N ALA A 36 -4.35 -12.19 -27.34
CA ALA A 36 -5.18 -12.18 -26.13
C ALA A 36 -5.85 -10.81 -25.94
N TYR A 37 -6.85 -10.75 -25.06
CA TYR A 37 -7.38 -9.48 -24.61
C TYR A 37 -6.50 -8.91 -23.52
N THR A 38 -6.16 -7.63 -23.60
CA THR A 38 -5.28 -6.98 -22.64
C THR A 38 -5.88 -5.71 -22.09
N PHE A 39 -5.46 -5.37 -20.87
CA PHE A 39 -5.68 -4.06 -20.27
C PHE A 39 -4.45 -3.69 -19.46
N THR A 40 -3.90 -2.51 -19.69
CA THR A 40 -2.78 -1.97 -18.91
C THR A 40 -3.28 -0.92 -17.94
N THR A 41 -2.92 -1.08 -16.67
CA THR A 41 -3.31 -0.17 -15.60
C THR A 41 -2.72 1.23 -15.78
N GLU A 42 -3.34 2.21 -15.13
CA GLU A 42 -2.96 3.62 -15.19
C GLU A 42 -1.94 4.00 -14.10
N GLU A 43 -1.81 3.19 -13.05
CA GLU A 43 -0.81 3.37 -12.00
C GLU A 43 0.60 3.04 -12.49
N GLU A 44 1.59 3.61 -11.81
CA GLU A 44 2.99 3.19 -11.93
C GLU A 44 3.40 2.33 -10.72
N PRO A 45 4.08 1.19 -10.93
CA PRO A 45 4.40 0.60 -12.23
C PRO A 45 3.15 0.06 -12.94
N ARG A 46 3.09 0.21 -14.26
CA ARG A 46 1.99 -0.32 -15.07
C ARG A 46 1.97 -1.84 -15.07
N ILE A 47 0.80 -2.40 -14.80
CA ILE A 47 0.55 -3.84 -14.83
C ILE A 47 -0.35 -4.14 -16.03
N THR A 48 0.09 -5.02 -16.92
CA THR A 48 -0.73 -5.51 -18.03
C THR A 48 -1.43 -6.80 -17.62
N ILE A 49 -2.75 -6.75 -17.63
CA ILE A 49 -3.64 -7.86 -17.40
C ILE A 49 -3.92 -8.51 -18.74
N VAL A 50 -3.64 -9.80 -18.86
CA VAL A 50 -3.86 -10.59 -20.06
C VAL A 50 -4.98 -11.59 -19.79
N TRP A 51 -6.00 -11.56 -20.65
CA TRP A 51 -7.12 -12.49 -20.64
C TRP A 51 -7.12 -13.29 -21.93
N THR A 52 -6.81 -14.58 -21.80
CA THR A 52 -6.92 -15.54 -22.89
C THR A 52 -8.19 -16.34 -22.69
N PRO A 53 -9.22 -16.19 -23.53
CA PRO A 53 -10.41 -17.01 -23.44
C PRO A 53 -10.02 -18.46 -23.77
N ASP A 54 -10.19 -19.38 -22.82
CA ASP A 54 -10.02 -20.80 -23.10
C ASP A 54 -11.13 -21.24 -24.06
N ARG A 55 -10.77 -21.48 -25.32
CA ARG A 55 -11.67 -22.05 -26.34
C ARG A 55 -11.30 -23.49 -26.64
N THR A 56 -10.85 -24.23 -25.63
CA THR A 56 -10.63 -25.67 -25.77
C THR A 56 -11.78 -26.43 -25.10
N ASP A 57 -12.38 -27.38 -25.81
CA ASP A 57 -13.32 -28.36 -25.25
C ASP A 57 -12.63 -29.33 -24.25
N GLU A 58 -11.40 -29.04 -23.84
CA GLU A 58 -10.61 -29.80 -22.90
C GLU A 58 -10.88 -29.34 -21.47
N LYS A 59 -11.34 -30.27 -20.61
CA LYS A 59 -11.40 -30.07 -19.16
C LYS A 59 -9.99 -29.93 -18.59
N LYS A 60 -9.45 -28.71 -18.55
CA LYS A 60 -8.28 -28.37 -17.75
C LYS A 60 -8.71 -27.89 -16.35
N PRO A 61 -7.88 -28.12 -15.31
CA PRO A 61 -8.19 -27.65 -13.97
C PRO A 61 -8.30 -26.13 -13.95
N TRP A 62 -9.28 -25.61 -13.21
CA TRP A 62 -9.73 -24.21 -13.17
C TRP A 62 -8.68 -23.15 -12.75
N ASN A 63 -7.46 -23.57 -12.45
CA ASN A 63 -6.46 -22.74 -11.81
C ASN A 63 -5.09 -22.89 -12.50
N THR A 64 -4.71 -21.88 -13.27
CA THR A 64 -3.38 -21.68 -13.86
C THR A 64 -2.60 -20.54 -13.19
N GLY A 65 -3.13 -20.01 -12.07
CA GLY A 65 -2.41 -19.05 -11.24
C GLY A 65 -1.16 -19.68 -10.63
N ASP A 66 -0.15 -18.84 -10.39
CA ASP A 66 1.05 -19.22 -9.66
C ASP A 66 0.66 -20.00 -8.38
N GLN A 67 1.13 -21.25 -8.28
CA GLN A 67 0.79 -22.16 -7.20
C GLN A 67 1.52 -21.80 -5.90
N ALA A 68 2.38 -20.77 -5.92
CA ALA A 68 2.91 -20.16 -4.73
C ALA A 68 1.76 -19.58 -3.90
N ARG A 69 1.32 -20.31 -2.87
CA ARG A 69 0.27 -19.88 -1.94
C ARG A 69 0.66 -18.52 -1.33
N PRO A 70 0.01 -17.40 -1.67
CA PRO A 70 0.11 -16.21 -0.87
C PRO A 70 -0.65 -16.53 0.42
N VAL A 71 0.00 -16.37 1.58
CA VAL A 71 -0.70 -16.43 2.86
C VAL A 71 -1.55 -15.16 2.97
N LEU A 72 -2.74 -15.20 2.39
CA LEU A 72 -3.73 -14.13 2.48
C LEU A 72 -4.34 -14.16 3.88
N SER A 73 -4.16 -13.08 4.64
CA SER A 73 -4.91 -12.87 5.87
C SER A 73 -6.36 -12.55 5.50
N ASN A 74 -7.28 -13.44 5.86
CA ASN A 74 -8.72 -13.39 5.60
C ASN A 74 -9.14 -13.05 4.16
N PRO A 75 -9.43 -14.05 3.31
CA PRO A 75 -9.98 -13.77 1.99
C PRO A 75 -11.36 -13.13 2.13
N VAL A 76 -11.51 -11.93 1.57
CA VAL A 76 -12.83 -11.45 1.16
C VAL A 76 -13.24 -12.36 0.00
N VAL A 77 -14.15 -13.28 0.28
CA VAL A 77 -14.78 -14.11 -0.75
C VAL A 77 -15.62 -13.17 -1.61
N VAL A 78 -15.24 -13.02 -2.88
CA VAL A 78 -16.10 -12.40 -3.88
C VAL A 78 -16.92 -13.54 -4.49
N ASP A 79 -18.12 -13.74 -3.95
CA ASP A 79 -19.11 -14.62 -4.55
C ASP A 79 -19.65 -13.91 -5.81
N PRO A 80 -19.70 -14.54 -6.98
CA PRO A 80 -20.41 -13.97 -8.12
C PRO A 80 -21.84 -13.66 -7.69
N LEU A 81 -22.21 -12.37 -7.73
CA LEU A 81 -23.48 -11.88 -7.22
C LEU A 81 -24.65 -12.72 -7.77
N PRO A 82 -25.45 -13.37 -6.92
CA PRO A 82 -26.67 -14.00 -7.38
C PRO A 82 -27.66 -12.93 -7.83
N VAL A 83 -28.45 -13.28 -8.84
CA VAL A 83 -29.58 -12.48 -9.35
C VAL A 83 -30.72 -12.52 -8.32
N ASN A 84 -30.54 -11.89 -7.15
CA ASN A 84 -31.67 -11.36 -6.39
C ASN A 84 -31.30 -10.38 -5.28
N THR A 85 -32.22 -9.45 -5.06
CA THR A 85 -32.20 -8.27 -4.21
C THR A 85 -31.95 -8.57 -2.72
N GLY A 86 -30.81 -8.11 -2.20
CA GLY A 86 -30.50 -8.12 -0.77
C GLY A 86 -29.00 -8.14 -0.49
N ILE A 87 -28.25 -7.13 -0.97
CA ILE A 87 -26.80 -7.08 -0.75
C ILE A 87 -26.51 -6.37 0.57
N THR A 88 -26.25 -7.15 1.62
CA THR A 88 -25.57 -6.66 2.82
C THR A 88 -24.09 -6.54 2.49
N ALA A 89 -23.56 -5.31 2.46
CA ALA A 89 -22.18 -5.02 2.10
C ALA A 89 -21.19 -5.60 3.12
N THR A 90 -20.26 -6.44 2.67
CA THR A 90 -19.02 -6.70 3.37
C THR A 90 -18.09 -5.50 3.16
N THR A 91 -18.13 -4.60 4.15
CA THR A 91 -17.17 -3.52 4.48
C THR A 91 -16.69 -2.66 3.31
N SER A 92 -17.19 -1.43 3.25
CA SER A 92 -16.56 -0.34 2.51
C SER A 92 -15.09 -0.23 2.90
N PRO A 93 -14.19 -0.02 1.93
CA PRO A 93 -12.81 0.33 2.23
C PRO A 93 -12.77 1.64 3.05
N ALA A 94 -11.97 1.67 4.12
CA ALA A 94 -11.79 2.82 5.02
C ALA A 94 -11.30 4.07 4.27
N GLN A 95 -11.45 5.24 4.90
CA GLN A 95 -11.17 6.54 4.28
C GLN A 95 -9.69 6.76 3.87
N GLU A 96 -8.76 5.96 4.42
CA GLU A 96 -7.34 5.91 4.02
C GLU A 96 -7.10 5.11 2.71
N GLU A 97 -8.13 4.53 2.12
CA GLU A 97 -8.05 3.53 1.05
C GLU A 97 -8.35 4.09 -0.35
N LYS A 98 -8.39 5.42 -0.50
CA LYS A 98 -8.60 6.16 -1.76
C LYS A 98 -7.48 5.98 -2.82
N ARG A 99 -6.62 4.97 -2.67
CA ARG A 99 -5.45 4.70 -3.53
C ARG A 99 -5.34 3.22 -3.91
N PHE A 100 -6.46 2.53 -4.07
CA PHE A 100 -6.42 1.21 -4.71
C PHE A 100 -6.22 1.34 -6.21
N ALA A 101 -5.43 0.43 -6.77
CA ALA A 101 -5.45 0.15 -8.19
C ALA A 101 -6.58 -0.87 -8.45
N ASP A 102 -7.82 -0.39 -8.38
CA ASP A 102 -9.02 -1.17 -8.63
C ASP A 102 -9.74 -0.76 -9.93
N TYR A 103 -10.31 -1.75 -10.59
CA TYR A 103 -10.94 -1.61 -11.89
C TYR A 103 -12.14 -2.54 -12.01
N ILE A 104 -13.12 -2.11 -12.80
CA ILE A 104 -14.11 -3.01 -13.40
C ILE A 104 -13.69 -3.20 -14.87
N LEU A 105 -13.35 -4.43 -15.24
CA LEU A 105 -12.97 -4.79 -16.60
C LEU A 105 -14.18 -5.29 -17.39
N ILE A 106 -14.47 -4.64 -18.51
CA ILE A 106 -15.46 -5.07 -19.49
C ILE A 106 -14.76 -5.95 -20.53
N LEU A 107 -15.09 -7.23 -20.53
CA LEU A 107 -14.68 -8.17 -21.56
C LEU A 107 -15.55 -7.97 -22.81
N PRO A 108 -15.00 -8.01 -24.03
CA PRO A 108 -15.76 -7.80 -25.27
C PRO A 108 -16.51 -9.06 -25.70
N PHE A 109 -17.17 -9.73 -24.76
CA PHE A 109 -18.05 -10.87 -24.97
C PHE A 109 -19.41 -10.58 -24.33
N PRO A 110 -20.53 -10.72 -25.06
CA PRO A 110 -21.84 -10.30 -24.57
C PRO A 110 -22.34 -11.10 -23.36
N ASP A 111 -21.89 -12.35 -23.21
CA ASP A 111 -22.35 -13.26 -22.15
C ASP A 111 -21.44 -13.29 -20.92
N LEU A 112 -20.32 -12.54 -20.92
CA LEU A 112 -19.42 -12.47 -19.77
C LEU A 112 -19.72 -11.22 -18.93
N PRO A 113 -20.00 -11.38 -17.63
CA PRO A 113 -20.19 -10.22 -16.76
C PRO A 113 -18.88 -9.43 -16.62
N PRO A 114 -18.95 -8.11 -16.38
CA PRO A 114 -17.77 -7.32 -16.01
C PRO A 114 -17.08 -7.88 -14.76
N ILE A 115 -15.76 -7.85 -14.74
CA ILE A 115 -14.95 -8.41 -13.65
C ILE A 115 -14.40 -7.26 -12.80
N TYR A 116 -14.74 -7.24 -11.52
CA TYR A 116 -14.07 -6.37 -10.56
C TYR A 116 -12.72 -6.97 -10.16
N ILE A 117 -11.67 -6.17 -10.26
CA ILE A 117 -10.32 -6.54 -9.85
C ILE A 117 -9.77 -5.48 -8.90
N TYR A 118 -8.88 -5.93 -8.02
CA TYR A 118 -8.04 -5.05 -7.22
C TYR A 118 -6.62 -5.58 -7.27
N LEU A 119 -5.66 -4.68 -7.41
CA LEU A 119 -4.24 -5.04 -7.47
C LEU A 119 -3.58 -4.70 -6.13
N SER A 120 -2.90 -5.68 -5.57
CA SER A 120 -2.06 -5.48 -4.40
C SER A 120 -0.94 -4.50 -4.73
N LYS A 121 -0.60 -3.62 -3.78
CA LYS A 121 0.59 -2.78 -3.89
C LYS A 121 1.84 -3.66 -4.05
N PRO A 122 2.88 -3.20 -4.79
CA PRO A 122 4.11 -3.96 -4.93
C PRO A 122 4.71 -4.29 -3.55
N PRO A 123 5.43 -5.42 -3.43
CA PRO A 123 6.15 -5.73 -2.19
C PRO A 123 7.12 -4.61 -1.84
N VAL A 124 7.51 -4.53 -0.58
CA VAL A 124 8.52 -3.57 -0.14
C VAL A 124 9.93 -4.01 -0.53
N GLU A 125 10.81 -3.05 -0.72
CA GLU A 125 12.21 -3.26 -1.07
C GLU A 125 13.15 -2.88 0.08
N PHE A 126 14.33 -3.49 0.14
CA PHE A 126 15.33 -3.16 1.15
C PHE A 126 15.77 -1.69 1.05
N LEU A 127 15.85 -1.00 2.19
CA LEU A 127 16.15 0.44 2.31
C LEU A 127 15.11 1.37 1.68
N GLU A 128 13.95 0.84 1.28
CA GLU A 128 12.87 1.67 0.83
C GLU A 128 12.40 2.59 1.96
N VAL A 129 12.27 3.87 1.66
CA VAL A 129 11.83 4.90 2.61
C VAL A 129 10.57 5.56 2.08
N GLU A 130 9.49 5.53 2.85
CA GLU A 130 8.22 6.22 2.57
C GLU A 130 7.55 6.61 3.91
N LEU A 131 6.37 7.22 3.88
CA LEU A 131 5.55 7.32 5.08
C LEU A 131 5.16 5.91 5.55
N TYR A 132 5.09 5.69 6.87
CA TYR A 132 4.69 4.39 7.41
C TYR A 132 3.32 3.93 6.86
N SER A 133 2.37 4.85 6.77
CA SER A 133 1.05 4.63 6.16
C SER A 133 1.10 4.13 4.71
N ASP A 134 2.09 4.55 3.92
CA ASP A 134 2.21 4.10 2.52
C ASP A 134 2.63 2.63 2.39
N PHE A 135 3.30 2.10 3.41
CA PHE A 135 3.63 0.69 3.48
C PHE A 135 2.50 -0.21 3.99
N LYS A 136 1.40 0.34 4.52
CA LYS A 136 0.23 -0.46 4.89
C LYS A 136 -0.23 -1.25 3.66
N ARG A 137 -0.48 -2.54 3.87
CA ARG A 137 -0.92 -3.53 2.85
C ARG A 137 0.09 -3.85 1.75
N ARG A 138 1.35 -3.40 1.86
CA ARG A 138 2.44 -3.91 1.01
C ARG A 138 2.98 -5.20 1.60
N SER A 139 3.18 -6.21 0.74
CA SER A 139 3.79 -7.46 1.18
C SER A 139 5.20 -7.20 1.72
N ARG A 140 5.48 -7.73 2.90
CA ARG A 140 6.80 -7.74 3.52
C ARG A 140 7.64 -8.95 3.16
N GLN A 141 7.08 -9.84 2.34
CA GLN A 141 7.72 -11.06 1.86
C GLN A 141 8.16 -12.03 2.98
N GLY A 142 7.72 -11.81 4.22
CA GLY A 142 8.22 -12.51 5.42
C GLY A 142 9.66 -12.15 5.83
N MET A 143 10.34 -11.29 5.06
CA MET A 143 11.76 -10.96 5.21
C MET A 143 12.00 -9.56 5.80
N TYR A 144 11.04 -8.64 5.64
CA TYR A 144 11.22 -7.24 5.96
C TYR A 144 10.21 -6.72 6.99
N GLU A 145 10.54 -5.61 7.63
CA GLU A 145 9.64 -4.80 8.46
C GLU A 145 9.88 -3.30 8.17
N ALA A 146 8.89 -2.45 8.43
CA ALA A 146 9.08 -1.00 8.36
C ALA A 146 9.34 -0.46 9.76
N ASP A 147 10.46 0.24 9.89
CA ASP A 147 10.89 0.85 11.13
C ASP A 147 10.66 2.37 11.08
N HIS A 148 10.03 2.94 12.11
CA HIS A 148 9.72 4.36 12.16
C HIS A 148 10.99 5.15 12.48
N MET A 149 11.24 6.21 11.71
CA MET A 149 12.39 7.10 11.89
C MET A 149 11.90 8.55 11.89
N PRO A 150 11.78 9.21 13.07
CA PRO A 150 12.19 8.73 14.39
C PRO A 150 11.20 7.71 14.96
N SER A 151 11.56 7.05 16.06
CA SER A 151 10.70 6.03 16.68
C SER A 151 9.27 6.51 16.93
N ARG A 152 8.28 5.63 16.72
CA ARG A 152 6.85 5.93 16.94
C ARG A 152 6.60 6.51 18.35
N ALA A 153 7.27 5.96 19.35
CA ALA A 153 7.15 6.39 20.74
C ALA A 153 7.66 7.82 20.98
N ALA A 154 8.76 8.23 20.32
CA ALA A 154 9.26 9.60 20.41
C ALA A 154 8.29 10.60 19.75
N VAL A 155 7.67 10.20 18.62
CA VAL A 155 6.65 11.03 17.95
C VAL A 155 5.38 11.13 18.79
N ASP A 156 4.90 10.02 19.36
CA ASP A 156 3.75 10.01 20.27
C ASP A 156 3.99 10.96 21.47
N ALA A 157 5.14 10.83 22.13
CA ALA A 157 5.53 11.71 23.24
C ALA A 157 5.60 13.19 22.84
N TYR A 158 6.16 13.48 21.65
CA TYR A 158 6.21 14.85 21.11
C TYR A 158 4.80 15.41 20.89
N LEU A 159 3.91 14.63 20.27
CA LEU A 159 2.55 15.05 19.97
C LEU A 159 1.76 15.32 21.25
N ARG A 160 1.82 14.42 22.24
CA ARG A 160 1.17 14.60 23.54
C ARG A 160 1.66 15.85 24.28
N ALA A 161 2.94 16.15 24.19
CA ALA A 161 3.53 17.32 24.85
C ALA A 161 3.16 18.65 24.16
N ASN A 162 3.02 18.67 22.84
CA ASN A 162 2.84 19.90 22.06
C ASN A 162 1.38 20.18 21.66
N TYR A 163 0.54 19.15 21.62
CA TYR A 163 -0.85 19.24 21.17
C TYR A 163 -1.77 18.48 22.14
N PRO A 164 -1.95 18.99 23.37
CA PRO A 164 -2.66 18.28 24.45
C PRO A 164 -4.16 18.09 24.21
N LEU A 165 -4.70 18.64 23.12
CA LEU A 165 -6.10 18.48 22.71
C LEU A 165 -6.32 17.30 21.76
N LEU A 166 -5.25 16.71 21.21
CA LEU A 166 -5.38 15.54 20.36
C LEU A 166 -5.78 14.33 21.20
N ASP A 167 -6.75 13.57 20.71
CA ASP A 167 -7.08 12.28 21.30
C ASP A 167 -6.12 11.17 20.85
N ASP A 168 -6.28 9.97 21.43
CA ASP A 168 -5.40 8.83 21.15
C ASP A 168 -5.50 8.36 19.68
N ASP A 169 -6.66 8.46 19.05
CA ASP A 169 -6.86 8.04 17.66
C ASP A 169 -6.22 9.04 16.70
N GLU A 170 -6.32 10.33 17.00
CA GLU A 170 -5.64 11.40 16.25
C GLU A 170 -4.12 11.28 16.35
N ILE A 171 -3.59 11.02 17.55
CA ILE A 171 -2.15 10.77 17.76
C ILE A 171 -1.72 9.53 16.97
N LEU A 172 -2.48 8.44 17.04
CA LEU A 172 -2.20 7.21 16.31
C LEU A 172 -2.13 7.47 14.79
N ALA A 173 -3.08 8.23 14.26
CA ALA A 173 -3.13 8.58 12.84
C ALA A 173 -1.96 9.48 12.41
N LEU A 174 -1.49 10.38 13.28
CA LEU A 174 -0.34 11.24 13.01
C LEU A 174 0.99 10.48 13.08
N THR A 175 1.12 9.53 14.02
CA THR A 175 2.32 8.68 14.10
C THR A 175 2.49 7.76 12.88
N ASP A 176 1.42 7.45 12.14
CA ASP A 176 1.47 6.75 10.85
C ASP A 176 1.92 7.65 9.67
N LYS A 177 1.99 8.97 9.90
CA LYS A 177 2.44 9.98 8.91
C LYS A 177 3.88 10.43 9.18
N VAL A 178 4.72 9.48 9.55
CA VAL A 178 6.15 9.67 9.81
C VAL A 178 6.95 8.81 8.84
N ALA A 179 8.14 9.25 8.46
CA ALA A 179 9.04 8.46 7.64
C ALA A 179 9.33 7.10 8.30
N ALA A 180 9.35 6.06 7.49
CA ALA A 180 9.79 4.73 7.89
C ALA A 180 10.73 4.14 6.85
N ILE A 181 11.66 3.30 7.30
CA ILE A 181 12.61 2.59 6.44
C ILE A 181 12.34 1.09 6.49
N VAL A 182 12.43 0.44 5.33
CA VAL A 182 12.26 -1.00 5.19
C VAL A 182 13.58 -1.71 5.46
N ILE A 183 13.58 -2.59 6.45
CA ILE A 183 14.77 -3.27 6.94
C ILE A 183 14.53 -4.77 7.15
N PRO A 184 15.57 -5.62 7.15
CA PRO A 184 15.45 -7.04 7.43
C PRO A 184 14.83 -7.29 8.80
N LYS A 185 13.89 -8.23 8.85
CA LYS A 185 13.12 -8.57 10.05
C LYS A 185 14.00 -9.06 11.19
N ASP A 186 14.96 -9.92 10.89
CA ASP A 186 15.90 -10.48 11.87
C ASP A 186 16.82 -9.41 12.48
N MET A 187 17.19 -8.39 11.70
CA MET A 187 17.92 -7.22 12.16
C MET A 187 17.05 -6.32 13.06
N HIS A 188 15.84 -5.98 12.60
CA HIS A 188 14.90 -5.14 13.34
C HIS A 188 14.63 -5.72 14.73
N HIS A 189 14.42 -7.03 14.81
CA HIS A 189 14.13 -7.74 16.06
C HIS A 189 15.30 -7.75 17.03
N LYS A 190 16.55 -7.63 16.58
CA LYS A 190 17.75 -7.72 17.41
C LYS A 190 18.30 -6.36 17.84
N ILE A 191 18.26 -5.38 16.94
CA ILE A 191 19.12 -4.19 17.04
C ILE A 191 18.32 -2.89 17.11
N SER A 192 17.14 -2.83 16.50
CA SER A 192 16.40 -1.57 16.52
C SER A 192 15.82 -1.28 17.90
N GLU A 193 16.06 -0.06 18.36
CA GLU A 193 15.52 0.48 19.61
C GLU A 193 13.99 0.57 19.56
N THR A 194 13.41 0.69 18.35
CA THR A 194 11.97 0.77 18.13
C THR A 194 11.26 -0.57 18.33
N TYR A 195 12.01 -1.68 18.33
CA TYR A 195 11.45 -3.03 18.47
C TYR A 195 11.38 -3.49 19.93
N GLY A 196 10.23 -4.02 20.33
CA GLY A 196 10.07 -4.80 21.56
C GLY A 196 10.25 -4.01 22.86
N GLY A 197 9.99 -2.70 22.86
CA GLY A 197 10.05 -1.87 24.08
C GLY A 197 11.47 -1.59 24.60
N ARG A 198 12.49 -1.74 23.74
CA ARG A 198 13.88 -1.43 24.08
C ARG A 198 14.15 0.07 24.21
N ASN A 199 13.31 0.89 23.58
CA ASN A 199 13.37 2.33 23.73
C ASN A 199 13.03 2.72 25.18
N THR A 200 14.03 3.22 25.91
CA THR A 200 13.87 3.58 27.32
C THR A 200 13.06 4.86 27.47
N PRO A 201 12.29 5.05 28.58
CA PRO A 201 11.54 6.29 28.80
C PRO A 201 12.41 7.56 28.71
N THR A 202 13.66 7.50 29.20
CA THR A 202 14.63 8.60 29.12
C THR A 202 15.01 8.93 27.68
N GLN A 203 15.21 7.90 26.85
CA GLN A 203 15.56 8.08 25.44
C GLN A 203 14.35 8.62 24.65
N ILE A 204 13.15 8.13 24.93
CA ILE A 204 11.89 8.64 24.34
C ILE A 204 11.73 10.14 24.66
N ASP A 205 11.88 10.54 25.92
CA ASP A 205 11.79 11.94 26.34
C ASP A 205 12.85 12.79 25.62
N LEU A 206 14.10 12.35 25.57
CA LEU A 206 15.16 13.05 24.84
C LEU A 206 14.85 13.22 23.35
N ASP A 207 14.48 12.13 22.67
CA ASP A 207 14.23 12.11 21.23
C ASP A 207 12.98 12.91 20.86
N SER A 208 11.94 12.88 21.69
CA SER A 208 10.72 13.68 21.49
C SER A 208 10.98 15.19 21.47
N ARG A 209 12.03 15.66 22.15
CA ARG A 209 12.42 17.08 22.17
C ARG A 209 13.16 17.51 20.91
N ASN A 210 13.74 16.57 20.16
CA ASN A 210 14.43 16.84 18.91
C ASN A 210 14.30 15.64 17.95
N LEU A 211 13.13 15.56 17.32
CA LEU A 211 12.78 14.49 16.37
C LEU A 211 13.75 14.41 15.18
N ARG A 212 14.32 15.54 14.75
CA ARG A 212 15.32 15.57 13.68
C ARG A 212 16.60 14.84 14.08
N ALA A 213 17.15 15.16 15.26
CA ALA A 213 18.32 14.47 15.78
C ALA A 213 18.03 12.99 16.12
N ALA A 214 16.79 12.68 16.50
CA ALA A 214 16.35 11.31 16.77
C ALA A 214 16.41 10.43 15.50
N VAL A 215 16.02 10.95 14.33
CA VAL A 215 16.20 10.22 13.05
C VAL A 215 17.65 9.82 12.84
N ASP A 216 18.57 10.76 13.03
CA ASP A 216 19.98 10.50 12.77
C ASP A 216 20.53 9.46 13.74
N ARG A 217 20.19 9.58 15.02
CA ARG A 217 20.55 8.62 16.07
C ARG A 217 20.01 7.22 15.78
N ASN A 218 18.71 7.10 15.47
CA ASN A 218 18.09 5.80 15.24
C ASN A 218 18.68 5.12 13.98
N LEU A 219 18.93 5.88 12.90
CA LEU A 219 19.58 5.32 11.71
C LEU A 219 21.03 4.92 11.98
N ASP A 220 21.80 5.75 12.69
CA ASP A 220 23.20 5.45 13.02
C ASP A 220 23.33 4.19 13.88
N ALA A 221 22.37 3.94 14.78
CA ALA A 221 22.34 2.74 15.60
C ALA A 221 22.20 1.46 14.76
N ILE A 222 21.42 1.48 13.69
CA ILE A 222 21.20 0.30 12.82
C ILE A 222 22.15 0.24 11.61
N LYS A 223 22.88 1.33 11.32
CA LYS A 223 23.77 1.46 10.16
C LYS A 223 24.80 0.34 9.99
N PRO A 224 25.51 -0.13 11.05
CA PRO A 224 26.44 -1.25 10.90
C PRO A 224 25.74 -2.51 10.38
N ALA A 225 24.58 -2.84 10.92
CA ALA A 225 23.84 -4.03 10.53
C ALA A 225 23.25 -3.90 9.10
N LEU A 226 22.82 -2.70 8.70
CA LEU A 226 22.43 -2.45 7.30
C LEU A 226 23.57 -2.78 6.33
N LYS A 227 24.82 -2.45 6.68
CA LYS A 227 26.00 -2.79 5.86
C LYS A 227 26.27 -4.28 5.82
N ASP A 228 26.09 -4.99 6.93
CA ASP A 228 26.21 -6.45 6.98
C ASP A 228 25.17 -7.14 6.06
N HIS A 229 24.02 -6.49 5.86
CA HIS A 229 22.98 -6.90 4.91
C HIS A 229 23.18 -6.35 3.48
N GLY A 230 24.37 -5.81 3.18
CA GLY A 230 24.77 -5.41 1.82
C GLY A 230 24.45 -3.97 1.43
N ALA A 231 23.98 -3.14 2.37
CA ALA A 231 23.79 -1.71 2.10
C ALA A 231 25.13 -0.99 1.93
N THR A 232 25.25 -0.19 0.88
CA THR A 232 26.38 0.74 0.75
C THR A 232 26.16 1.98 1.61
N GLU A 233 27.26 2.65 1.98
CA GLU A 233 27.21 3.95 2.66
C GLU A 233 26.34 4.96 1.90
N ILE A 234 26.47 5.00 0.57
CA ILE A 234 25.71 5.91 -0.30
C ILE A 234 24.21 5.64 -0.22
N GLN A 235 23.79 4.38 -0.20
CA GLN A 235 22.36 4.02 -0.09
C GLN A 235 21.80 4.40 1.29
N ILE A 236 22.56 4.19 2.37
CA ILE A 236 22.13 4.54 3.72
C ILE A 236 21.98 6.06 3.86
N GLU A 237 22.93 6.84 3.34
CA GLU A 237 22.85 8.30 3.39
C GLU A 237 21.75 8.85 2.46
N ALA A 238 21.48 8.20 1.33
CA ALA A 238 20.33 8.53 0.50
C ALA A 238 19.00 8.28 1.24
N ALA A 239 18.89 7.16 1.97
CA ALA A 239 17.75 6.87 2.82
C ALA A 239 17.60 7.92 3.94
N ARG A 240 18.70 8.34 4.58
CA ARG A 240 18.71 9.43 5.57
C ARG A 240 18.15 10.73 5.00
N VAL A 241 18.65 11.15 3.85
CA VAL A 241 18.18 12.38 3.17
C VAL A 241 16.69 12.27 2.84
N LYS A 242 16.23 11.11 2.33
CA LYS A 242 14.81 10.89 2.02
C LYS A 242 13.93 10.94 3.27
N MET A 243 14.34 10.33 4.39
CA MET A 243 13.61 10.40 5.66
C MET A 243 13.48 11.83 6.17
N HIS A 244 14.56 12.62 6.13
CA HIS A 244 14.52 14.02 6.52
C HIS A 244 13.61 14.85 5.62
N LYS A 245 13.61 14.59 4.31
CA LYS A 245 12.71 15.26 3.37
C LYS A 245 11.24 14.97 3.72
N ILE A 246 10.88 13.68 3.85
CA ILE A 246 9.50 13.25 4.18
C ILE A 246 9.04 13.88 5.49
N ASN A 247 9.85 13.81 6.55
CA ASN A 247 9.49 14.36 7.86
C ASN A 247 9.39 15.90 7.84
N SER A 248 10.18 16.58 7.01
CA SER A 248 10.05 18.04 6.81
C SER A 248 8.73 18.37 6.10
N GLU A 249 8.39 17.64 5.03
CA GLU A 249 7.15 17.83 4.26
C GLU A 249 5.90 17.47 5.07
N ALA A 250 6.00 16.51 5.98
CA ALA A 250 4.96 16.17 6.95
C ALA A 250 4.81 17.18 8.09
N GLY A 251 5.68 18.20 8.17
CA GLY A 251 5.67 19.21 9.23
C GLY A 251 6.15 18.70 10.60
N LEU A 252 6.89 17.59 10.63
CA LEU A 252 7.39 16.99 11.87
C LEU A 252 8.58 17.76 12.45
N TYR A 253 9.39 18.38 11.59
CA TYR A 253 10.49 19.25 12.00
C TYR A 253 10.00 20.68 12.15
N LYS A 254 10.19 21.27 13.32
CA LYS A 254 10.03 22.70 13.57
C LYS A 254 11.33 23.43 13.28
#